data_AF-A0A3C1KTG8-F1
#
_entry.id   AF-A0A3C1KTG8-F1
#
_cell.length_a   1.000
_cell.length_b   1.000
_cell.length_c   1.000
_cell.angle_alpha   90.00
_cell.angle_beta   90.00
_cell.angle_gamma   90.00
#
_symmetry.space_group_name_H-M   'P 1'
#
loop_
_entity.id
_entity.type
_entity.pdbx_description
1 polymer ?
#
loop_
_entity_poly.entity_id
_entity_poly.type
_entity_poly.pdbx_seq_one_letter_code
_entity_poly.pdbx_strand_id
1 'polypeptide(L)'
;KAEPDWQRLQVPGEVVLLDCCRHSRKLKRGVHRGNAFTLHLRELQGGEAGLLNALERIRDRGVPNYFGEQRFGRGGATLLQARAWMQRGARKLSHSKRGLFLSALRSELFNRLLAERVQAGTWSCLREGDVCLLQGSRSLFPCTELDDALQQRALDGDVHPGLPLWGSGASLQSPALMAAQTAVLSSEAAVCEFLERAGLTLSYR
;
A
#
# COMPACT_ATOMS: atom_id res chain seq x y z
N LYS A 1 -30.01 2.35 27.90
CA LYS A 1 -30.50 1.64 26.69
C LYS A 1 -30.30 0.16 26.91
N ALA A 2 -31.33 -0.67 26.72
CA ALA A 2 -31.19 -2.12 26.74
C ALA A 2 -30.16 -2.55 25.68
N GLU A 3 -29.38 -3.56 26.01
CA GLU A 3 -28.37 -4.11 25.11
C GLU A 3 -29.07 -4.83 23.94
N PRO A 4 -28.62 -4.64 22.68
CA PRO A 4 -29.15 -5.41 21.56
C PRO A 4 -28.90 -6.90 21.78
N ASP A 5 -29.86 -7.72 21.36
CA ASP A 5 -29.66 -9.16 21.28
C ASP A 5 -28.77 -9.49 20.06
N TRP A 6 -27.47 -9.59 20.31
CA TRP A 6 -26.45 -9.85 19.28
C TRP A 6 -26.58 -11.24 18.64
N GLN A 7 -27.28 -12.19 19.28
CA GLN A 7 -27.48 -13.53 18.73
C GLN A 7 -28.29 -13.50 17.43
N ARG A 8 -29.09 -12.44 17.21
CA ARG A 8 -29.87 -12.22 15.99
C ARG A 8 -29.04 -11.93 14.74
N LEU A 9 -27.74 -11.64 14.89
CA LEU A 9 -26.82 -11.46 13.77
C LEU A 9 -26.34 -12.78 13.17
N GLN A 10 -26.57 -13.91 13.84
CA GLN A 10 -26.13 -15.22 13.38
C GLN A 10 -26.99 -15.70 12.21
N VAL A 11 -26.33 -16.24 11.20
CA VAL A 11 -26.94 -16.87 10.03
C VAL A 11 -26.36 -18.28 9.96
N PRO A 12 -27.17 -19.34 10.16
CA PRO A 12 -26.67 -20.71 10.19
C PRO A 12 -25.84 -21.04 8.95
N GLY A 13 -24.59 -21.49 9.17
CA GLY A 13 -23.67 -21.85 8.09
C GLY A 13 -22.93 -20.68 7.40
N GLU A 14 -23.29 -19.42 7.69
CA GLU A 14 -22.69 -18.24 7.04
C GLU A 14 -22.05 -17.27 8.03
N VAL A 15 -22.76 -16.95 9.13
CA VAL A 15 -22.33 -15.95 10.10
C VAL A 15 -22.50 -16.50 11.51
N VAL A 16 -21.40 -16.56 12.25
CA VAL A 16 -21.36 -17.04 13.64
C VAL A 16 -20.81 -15.95 14.55
N LEU A 17 -21.46 -15.72 15.68
CA LEU A 17 -20.98 -14.80 16.71
C LEU A 17 -19.95 -15.54 17.58
N LEU A 18 -18.69 -15.11 17.52
CA LEU A 18 -17.60 -15.72 18.30
C LEU A 18 -17.40 -15.07 19.66
N ASP A 19 -17.44 -13.74 19.71
CA ASP A 19 -17.23 -12.97 20.93
C ASP A 19 -17.95 -11.60 20.86
N CYS A 20 -18.33 -11.06 22.01
CA CYS A 20 -18.98 -9.77 22.14
C CYS A 20 -18.57 -9.06 23.44
N CYS A 21 -18.01 -7.86 23.31
CA CYS A 21 -17.64 -7.03 24.46
C CYS A 21 -17.92 -5.55 24.22
N ARG A 22 -18.03 -4.78 25.30
CA ARG A 22 -18.17 -3.32 25.24
C ARG A 22 -16.82 -2.66 24.99
N HIS A 23 -16.81 -1.63 24.15
CA HIS A 23 -15.61 -0.84 23.87
C HIS A 23 -15.96 0.65 23.86
N SER A 24 -15.08 1.48 24.43
CA SER A 24 -15.32 2.92 24.60
C SER A 24 -15.20 3.73 23.31
N ARG A 25 -14.51 3.19 22.30
CA ARG A 25 -14.33 3.84 20.98
C ARG A 25 -15.03 3.07 19.89
N LYS A 26 -15.67 3.79 18.96
CA LYS A 26 -16.24 3.24 17.74
C LYS A 26 -15.16 2.65 16.83
N LEU A 27 -15.40 1.45 16.29
CA LEU A 27 -14.57 0.85 15.25
C LEU A 27 -14.73 1.66 13.94
N LYS A 28 -13.63 2.21 13.43
CA LYS A 28 -13.57 2.96 12.16
C LYS A 28 -12.81 2.15 11.12
N ARG A 29 -12.98 2.44 9.83
CA ARG A 29 -12.14 1.83 8.79
C ARG A 29 -10.67 2.21 9.02
N GLY A 30 -9.77 1.25 8.83
CA GLY A 30 -8.32 1.44 8.95
C GLY A 30 -7.76 1.43 10.38
N VAL A 31 -8.56 1.03 11.39
CA VAL A 31 -8.08 0.92 12.78
C VAL A 31 -7.56 -0.47 13.16
N HIS A 32 -7.73 -1.47 12.28
CA HIS A 32 -7.14 -2.79 12.49
C HIS A 32 -5.63 -2.72 12.28
N ARG A 33 -4.88 -3.54 13.03
CA ARG A 33 -3.42 -3.63 12.92
C ARG A 33 -2.99 -4.39 11.66
N GLY A 34 -3.71 -5.46 11.35
CA GLY A 34 -3.42 -6.35 10.23
C GLY A 34 -4.47 -7.47 10.16
N ASN A 35 -4.24 -8.45 9.30
CA ASN A 35 -5.08 -9.63 9.15
C ASN A 35 -4.17 -10.87 9.19
N ALA A 36 -4.65 -11.94 9.82
CA ALA A 36 -4.02 -13.24 9.77
C ALA A 36 -4.65 -14.05 8.62
N PHE A 37 -3.82 -14.71 7.81
CA PHE A 37 -4.27 -15.48 6.66
C PHE A 37 -3.85 -16.95 6.81
N THR A 38 -4.80 -17.85 6.56
CA THR A 38 -4.54 -19.26 6.30
C THR A 38 -5.00 -19.55 4.89
N LEU A 39 -4.06 -19.88 4.00
CA LEU A 39 -4.31 -20.08 2.58
C LEU A 39 -4.08 -21.55 2.23
N HIS A 40 -5.00 -22.15 1.47
CA HIS A 40 -4.82 -23.48 0.89
C HIS A 40 -4.61 -23.33 -0.62
N LEU A 41 -3.35 -23.49 -1.05
CA LEU A 41 -3.00 -23.48 -2.47
C LEU A 41 -3.27 -24.87 -3.07
N ARG A 42 -4.04 -24.92 -4.16
CA ARG A 42 -4.39 -26.16 -4.88
C ARG A 42 -3.70 -26.17 -6.24
N GLU A 43 -3.57 -27.35 -6.84
CA GLU A 43 -3.01 -27.53 -8.20
C GLU A 43 -1.60 -26.92 -8.36
N LEU A 44 -0.76 -27.11 -7.33
CA LEU A 44 0.58 -26.55 -7.31
C LEU A 44 1.45 -27.16 -8.41
N GLN A 45 2.08 -26.28 -9.20
CA GLN A 45 3.09 -26.63 -10.18
C GLN A 45 4.49 -26.32 -9.62
N GLY A 46 5.48 -27.16 -9.89
CA GLY A 46 6.88 -26.96 -9.44
C GLY A 46 7.35 -27.84 -8.28
N GLY A 47 6.50 -28.74 -7.77
CA GLY A 47 6.86 -29.72 -6.74
C GLY A 47 7.15 -29.12 -5.36
N GLU A 48 7.41 -30.00 -4.40
CA GLU A 48 7.62 -29.61 -3.00
C GLU A 48 8.88 -28.75 -2.80
N ALA A 49 10.00 -29.12 -3.44
CA ALA A 49 11.25 -28.37 -3.33
C ALA A 49 11.12 -26.92 -3.84
N GLY A 50 10.38 -26.69 -4.93
CA GLY A 50 10.13 -25.36 -5.46
C GLY A 50 9.29 -24.50 -4.51
N LEU A 51 8.29 -25.11 -3.86
CA LEU A 51 7.48 -24.45 -2.84
C LEU A 51 8.31 -24.06 -1.62
N LEU A 52 9.08 -24.99 -1.06
CA LEU A 52 9.92 -24.75 0.10
C LEU A 52 10.91 -23.60 -0.15
N ASN A 53 11.58 -23.61 -1.31
CA ASN A 53 12.48 -22.52 -1.69
C ASN A 53 11.74 -21.16 -1.81
N ALA A 54 10.53 -21.14 -2.39
CA ALA A 54 9.74 -19.91 -2.46
C ALA A 54 9.34 -19.40 -1.07
N LEU A 55 8.95 -20.29 -0.15
CA LEU A 55 8.61 -19.95 1.23
C LEU A 55 9.82 -19.45 2.02
N GLU A 56 10.98 -20.07 1.85
CA GLU A 56 12.24 -19.60 2.45
C GLU A 56 12.60 -18.20 1.97
N ARG A 57 12.51 -17.95 0.66
CA ARG A 57 12.74 -16.60 0.10
C ARG A 57 11.78 -15.57 0.66
N ILE A 58 10.49 -15.91 0.81
CA ILE A 58 9.48 -15.01 1.38
C ILE A 58 9.77 -14.77 2.87
N ARG A 59 10.15 -15.81 3.62
CA ARG A 59 10.51 -15.69 5.04
C ARG A 59 11.71 -14.77 5.23
N ASP A 60 12.74 -14.95 4.40
CA ASP A 60 14.04 -14.29 4.61
C ASP A 60 14.11 -12.90 3.98
N ARG A 61 13.36 -12.66 2.90
CA ARG A 61 13.42 -11.40 2.14
C ARG A 61 12.11 -10.64 2.08
N GLY A 62 10.99 -11.25 2.46
CA GLY A 62 9.66 -10.70 2.27
C GLY A 62 9.21 -10.68 0.81
N VAL A 63 8.26 -9.79 0.50
CA VAL A 63 7.73 -9.57 -0.84
C VAL A 63 7.57 -8.07 -1.12
N PRO A 64 7.72 -7.60 -2.37
CA PRO A 64 7.41 -6.23 -2.73
C PRO A 64 5.95 -5.88 -2.41
N ASN A 65 5.74 -4.77 -1.70
CA ASN A 65 4.44 -4.38 -1.14
C ASN A 65 3.50 -3.69 -2.15
N TYR A 66 3.29 -4.31 -3.30
CA TYR A 66 2.39 -3.82 -4.35
C TYR A 66 0.94 -3.66 -3.86
N PHE A 67 0.23 -2.70 -4.43
CA PHE A 67 -1.21 -2.75 -4.45
C PHE A 67 -1.67 -3.84 -5.41
N GLY A 68 -2.33 -4.89 -4.88
CA GLY A 68 -2.85 -5.99 -5.69
C GLY A 68 -4.00 -5.58 -6.63
N GLU A 69 -4.29 -6.43 -7.61
CA GLU A 69 -5.25 -6.17 -8.69
C GLU A 69 -6.63 -5.70 -8.22
N GLN A 70 -7.09 -6.24 -7.08
CA GLN A 70 -8.36 -5.87 -6.45
C GLN A 70 -8.46 -4.36 -6.16
N ARG A 71 -7.33 -3.67 -5.95
CA ARG A 71 -7.27 -2.21 -5.77
C ARG A 71 -7.79 -1.44 -6.99
N PHE A 72 -7.63 -2.02 -8.18
CA PHE A 72 -7.97 -1.42 -9.46
C PHE A 72 -9.32 -1.90 -10.02
N GLY A 73 -10.07 -2.68 -9.22
CA GLY A 73 -11.34 -3.27 -9.61
C GLY A 73 -11.19 -4.47 -10.55
N ARG A 74 -12.27 -5.22 -10.75
CA ARG A 74 -12.29 -6.39 -11.65
C ARG A 74 -11.78 -5.98 -13.04
N GLY A 75 -10.71 -6.63 -13.52
CA GLY A 75 -10.09 -6.34 -14.81
C GLY A 75 -9.58 -4.90 -14.96
N GLY A 76 -9.24 -4.21 -13.87
CA GLY A 76 -8.76 -2.82 -13.92
C GLY A 76 -9.87 -1.77 -14.16
N ALA A 77 -11.15 -2.17 -14.11
CA ALA A 77 -12.27 -1.29 -14.45
C ALA A 77 -12.34 -0.02 -13.59
N THR A 78 -11.90 -0.05 -12.34
CA THR A 78 -11.87 1.14 -11.48
C THR A 78 -10.79 2.12 -11.94
N LEU A 79 -9.60 1.63 -12.29
CA LEU A 79 -8.53 2.49 -12.81
C LEU A 79 -8.92 3.14 -14.14
N LEU A 80 -9.52 2.37 -15.06
CA LEU A 80 -10.02 2.90 -16.33
C LEU A 80 -11.08 4.00 -16.12
N GLN A 81 -12.05 3.76 -15.23
CA GLN A 81 -13.05 4.77 -14.89
C GLN A 81 -12.44 6.00 -14.21
N ALA A 82 -11.42 5.83 -13.37
CA ALA A 82 -10.73 6.94 -12.72
C ALA A 82 -9.99 7.82 -13.74
N ARG A 83 -9.31 7.21 -14.72
CA ARG A 83 -8.65 7.92 -15.84
C ARG A 83 -9.67 8.64 -16.72
N ALA A 84 -10.78 7.99 -17.07
CA ALA A 84 -11.86 8.64 -17.82
C ALA A 84 -12.51 9.80 -17.04
N TRP A 85 -12.66 9.65 -15.72
CA TRP A 85 -13.18 10.71 -14.85
C TRP A 85 -12.24 11.91 -14.81
N MET A 86 -10.93 11.68 -14.69
CA MET A 86 -9.91 12.72 -14.74
C MET A 86 -9.99 13.53 -16.05
N GLN A 87 -10.13 12.87 -17.20
CA GLN A 87 -10.21 13.53 -18.51
C GLN A 87 -11.50 14.33 -18.73
N ARG A 88 -12.64 13.87 -18.19
CA ARG A 88 -13.96 14.47 -18.48
C ARG A 88 -14.31 15.66 -17.61
N GLY A 89 -13.57 15.92 -16.52
CA GLY A 89 -13.63 17.15 -15.72
C GLY A 89 -14.94 17.55 -15.02
N ALA A 90 -16.10 16.91 -15.27
CA ALA A 90 -17.37 17.60 -15.04
C ALA A 90 -18.50 16.84 -14.30
N ARG A 91 -18.31 15.59 -13.85
CA ARG A 91 -19.39 14.89 -13.10
C ARG A 91 -19.10 14.83 -11.61
N LYS A 92 -19.98 15.42 -10.79
CA LYS A 92 -19.98 15.24 -9.34
C LYS A 92 -20.08 13.75 -9.02
N LEU A 93 -19.02 13.20 -8.44
CA LEU A 93 -19.00 11.84 -7.91
C LEU A 93 -19.48 11.86 -6.46
N SER A 94 -20.07 10.75 -6.02
CA SER A 94 -20.23 10.50 -4.59
C SER A 94 -18.86 10.49 -3.91
N HIS A 95 -18.80 10.89 -2.64
CA HIS A 95 -17.56 10.90 -1.86
C HIS A 95 -16.83 9.55 -1.90
N SER A 96 -17.57 8.45 -1.77
CA SER A 96 -17.02 7.09 -1.82
C SER A 96 -16.39 6.77 -3.18
N LYS A 97 -17.06 7.10 -4.29
CA LYS A 97 -16.55 6.83 -5.64
C LYS A 97 -15.34 7.71 -5.97
N ARG A 98 -15.37 8.97 -5.54
CA ARG A 98 -14.21 9.88 -5.61
C ARG A 98 -13.01 9.29 -4.87
N GLY A 99 -13.18 8.86 -3.62
CA GLY A 99 -12.11 8.27 -2.82
C GLY A 99 -11.54 7.00 -3.44
N LEU A 100 -12.40 6.14 -4.00
CA LEU A 100 -11.98 4.93 -4.71
C LEU A 100 -11.13 5.26 -5.95
N PHE A 101 -11.54 6.23 -6.77
CA PHE A 101 -10.83 6.60 -7.99
C PHE A 101 -9.47 7.24 -7.70
N LEU A 102 -9.42 8.16 -6.74
CA LEU A 102 -8.17 8.77 -6.28
C LEU A 102 -7.22 7.71 -5.70
N SER A 103 -7.76 6.75 -4.93
CA SER A 103 -6.97 5.62 -4.43
C SER A 103 -6.40 4.77 -5.56
N ALA A 104 -7.17 4.47 -6.61
CA ALA A 104 -6.70 3.64 -7.73
C ALA A 104 -5.57 4.33 -8.52
N LEU A 105 -5.75 5.61 -8.86
CA LEU A 105 -4.72 6.40 -9.56
C LEU A 105 -3.42 6.48 -8.75
N ARG A 106 -3.50 6.85 -7.46
CA ARG A 106 -2.31 6.96 -6.61
C ARG A 106 -1.61 5.61 -6.37
N SER A 107 -2.38 4.53 -6.27
CA SER A 107 -1.83 3.18 -6.11
C SER A 107 -1.08 2.72 -7.36
N GLU A 108 -1.52 3.16 -8.54
CA GLU A 108 -0.87 2.83 -9.80
C GLU A 108 0.48 3.54 -9.95
N LEU A 109 0.57 4.83 -9.60
CA LEU A 109 1.85 5.55 -9.55
C LEU A 109 2.84 4.89 -8.58
N PHE A 110 2.37 4.51 -7.39
CA PHE A 110 3.19 3.78 -6.42
C PHE A 110 3.70 2.45 -6.98
N ASN A 111 2.82 1.65 -7.60
CA ASN A 111 3.22 0.37 -8.20
C ASN A 111 4.26 0.56 -9.31
N ARG A 112 4.20 1.65 -10.10
CA ARG A 112 5.23 1.98 -11.10
C ARG A 112 6.59 2.24 -10.46
N LEU A 113 6.63 3.09 -9.43
CA LEU A 113 7.88 3.38 -8.71
C LEU A 113 8.45 2.12 -8.03
N LEU A 114 7.59 1.27 -7.47
CA LEU A 114 8.00 0.01 -6.87
C LEU A 114 8.54 -0.96 -7.92
N ALA A 115 7.92 -1.01 -9.11
CA ALA A 115 8.38 -1.83 -10.22
C ALA A 115 9.81 -1.49 -10.64
N GLU A 116 10.18 -0.20 -10.69
CA GLU A 116 11.57 0.22 -10.96
C GLU A 116 12.55 -0.34 -9.93
N ARG A 117 12.23 -0.23 -8.62
CA ARG A 117 13.12 -0.81 -7.58
C ARG A 117 13.16 -2.33 -7.66
N VAL A 118 12.06 -2.99 -8.00
CA VAL A 118 12.01 -4.45 -8.15
C VAL A 118 12.86 -4.91 -9.33
N GLN A 119 12.74 -4.26 -10.49
CA GLN A 119 13.55 -4.55 -11.68
C GLN A 119 15.04 -4.31 -11.41
N ALA A 120 15.36 -3.26 -10.65
CA ALA A 120 16.72 -2.98 -10.21
C ALA A 120 17.21 -3.86 -9.05
N GLY A 121 16.39 -4.78 -8.51
CA GLY A 121 16.76 -5.66 -7.40
C GLY A 121 16.98 -4.95 -6.06
N THR A 122 16.38 -3.78 -5.86
CA THR A 122 16.68 -2.84 -4.76
C THR A 122 15.45 -2.38 -3.97
N TRP A 123 14.34 -3.11 -4.12
CA TRP A 123 13.06 -2.78 -3.47
C TRP A 123 13.10 -2.90 -1.95
N SER A 124 13.97 -3.77 -1.41
CA SER A 124 14.12 -3.99 0.04
C SER A 124 15.33 -3.26 0.63
N CYS A 125 16.16 -2.61 -0.19
CA CYS A 125 17.40 -1.98 0.26
C CYS A 125 17.19 -0.48 0.50
N LEU A 126 17.63 0.04 1.65
CA LEU A 126 17.75 1.48 1.88
C LEU A 126 18.89 2.07 1.02
N ARG A 127 18.71 3.32 0.62
CA ARG A 127 19.71 4.14 -0.06
C ARG A 127 19.76 5.51 0.59
N GLU A 128 20.91 6.17 0.55
CA GLU A 128 21.01 7.57 0.95
C GLU A 128 20.00 8.43 0.16
N GLY A 129 19.32 9.30 0.88
CA GLY A 129 18.20 10.10 0.40
C GLY A 129 16.84 9.41 0.41
N ASP A 130 16.73 8.12 0.75
CA ASP A 130 15.43 7.46 0.90
C ASP A 130 14.64 8.05 2.08
N VAL A 131 13.37 7.66 2.18
CA VAL A 131 12.59 7.80 3.41
C VAL A 131 12.55 6.45 4.11
N CYS A 132 12.89 6.44 5.38
CA CYS A 132 12.83 5.29 6.25
C CYS A 132 11.45 5.21 6.92
N LEU A 133 10.78 4.06 6.80
CA LEU A 133 9.60 3.73 7.61
C LEU A 133 10.01 2.83 8.77
N LEU A 134 9.66 3.23 9.99
CA LEU A 134 9.86 2.40 11.17
C LEU A 134 8.75 1.36 11.30
N GLN A 135 9.13 0.09 11.37
CA GLN A 135 8.22 -1.04 11.40
C GLN A 135 7.23 -0.96 12.57
N GLY A 136 5.97 -1.31 12.30
CA GLY A 136 4.90 -1.32 13.30
C GLY A 136 4.43 0.06 13.78
N SER A 137 4.95 1.16 13.21
CA SER A 137 4.60 2.53 13.58
C SER A 137 4.16 3.38 12.37
N ARG A 138 3.89 4.67 12.60
CA ARG A 138 3.71 5.67 11.53
C ARG A 138 4.91 6.60 11.41
N SER A 139 6.01 6.29 12.08
CA SER A 139 7.20 7.14 12.11
C SER A 139 7.93 7.03 10.77
N LEU A 140 8.27 8.19 10.23
CA LEU A 140 8.95 8.38 8.95
C LEU A 140 10.12 9.33 9.20
N PHE A 141 11.28 9.06 8.62
CA PHE A 141 12.43 9.96 8.70
C PHE A 141 13.28 9.88 7.43
N PRO A 142 13.98 10.96 7.05
CA PRO A 142 14.88 10.94 5.91
C PRO A 142 16.13 10.10 6.22
N CYS A 143 16.59 9.31 5.25
CA CYS A 143 17.87 8.61 5.28
C CYS A 143 18.98 9.54 4.79
N THR A 144 19.44 10.48 5.61
CA THR A 144 20.50 11.42 5.20
C THR A 144 21.85 10.74 5.03
N GLU A 145 22.15 9.77 5.90
CA GLU A 145 23.36 8.95 5.89
C GLU A 145 22.95 7.49 6.11
N LEU A 146 23.64 6.56 5.44
CA LEU A 146 23.36 5.13 5.54
C LEU A 146 24.48 4.41 6.27
N ASP A 147 24.49 4.54 7.60
CA ASP A 147 25.45 3.86 8.48
C ASP A 147 25.16 2.36 8.67
N ASP A 148 26.13 1.62 9.21
CA ASP A 148 26.03 0.18 9.43
C ASP A 148 24.84 -0.20 10.32
N ALA A 149 24.50 0.66 11.30
CA ALA A 149 23.38 0.43 12.20
C ALA A 149 22.04 0.49 11.48
N LEU A 150 21.83 1.49 10.62
CA LEU A 150 20.62 1.64 9.82
C LEU A 150 20.52 0.56 8.75
N GLN A 151 21.63 0.17 8.14
CA GLN A 151 21.69 -0.98 7.22
C GLN A 151 21.26 -2.28 7.92
N GLN A 152 21.80 -2.54 9.12
CA GLN A 152 21.44 -3.74 9.87
C GLN A 152 19.95 -3.74 10.25
N ARG A 153 19.40 -2.60 10.69
CA ARG A 153 17.96 -2.48 10.97
C ARG A 153 17.08 -2.71 9.75
N ALA A 154 17.55 -2.36 8.55
CA ALA A 154 16.84 -2.66 7.32
C ALA A 154 16.86 -4.16 6.97
N LEU A 155 18.01 -4.82 7.19
CA LEU A 155 18.15 -6.27 7.02
C LEU A 155 17.26 -7.05 8.01
N ASP A 156 17.16 -6.58 9.24
CA ASP A 156 16.34 -7.19 10.29
C ASP A 156 14.83 -6.89 10.12
N GLY A 157 14.47 -6.03 9.16
CA GLY A 157 13.08 -5.66 8.89
C GLY A 157 12.47 -4.70 9.92
N ASP A 158 13.29 -3.99 10.68
CA ASP A 158 12.85 -2.93 11.60
C ASP A 158 12.66 -1.58 10.89
N VAL A 159 13.40 -1.35 9.80
CA VAL A 159 13.28 -0.15 8.96
C VAL A 159 13.10 -0.54 7.51
N HIS A 160 12.21 0.15 6.78
CA HIS A 160 11.94 -0.14 5.37
C HIS A 160 12.14 1.10 4.49
N PRO A 161 12.60 0.94 3.22
CA PRO A 161 12.61 2.01 2.24
C PRO A 161 11.19 2.40 1.84
N GLY A 162 10.92 3.69 1.82
CA GLY A 162 9.62 4.25 1.48
C GLY A 162 9.55 4.82 0.08
N LEU A 163 8.44 4.50 -0.59
CA LEU A 163 8.08 5.10 -1.87
C LEU A 163 6.89 6.05 -1.70
N PRO A 164 6.86 7.14 -2.48
CA PRO A 164 5.82 8.14 -2.34
C PRO A 164 4.48 7.61 -2.82
N LEU A 165 3.46 7.75 -1.98
CA LEU A 165 2.08 7.87 -2.40
C LEU A 165 1.86 9.32 -2.83
N TRP A 166 1.89 9.54 -4.14
CA TRP A 166 1.92 10.87 -4.75
C TRP A 166 0.82 11.81 -4.25
N GLY A 167 1.20 13.06 -4.05
CA GLY A 167 0.35 14.15 -3.57
C GLY A 167 1.19 15.40 -3.33
N SER A 168 0.55 16.48 -2.90
CA SER A 168 1.21 17.76 -2.66
C SER A 168 1.95 17.78 -1.32
N GLY A 169 3.03 18.56 -1.25
CA GLY A 169 3.83 18.75 -0.03
C GLY A 169 5.32 18.55 -0.26
N ALA A 170 6.11 18.92 0.74
CA ALA A 170 7.56 18.70 0.71
C ALA A 170 7.87 17.21 0.86
N SER A 171 8.78 16.71 0.03
CA SER A 171 9.30 15.35 0.17
C SER A 171 10.36 15.29 1.25
N LEU A 172 10.36 14.20 2.01
CA LEU A 172 11.44 13.81 2.91
C LEU A 172 12.57 13.11 2.16
N GLN A 173 12.37 12.69 0.91
CA GLN A 173 13.43 12.12 0.09
C GLN A 173 14.39 13.20 -0.42
N SER A 174 15.61 12.82 -0.75
CA SER A 174 16.57 13.75 -1.35
C SER A 174 16.04 14.32 -2.68
N PRO A 175 16.44 15.55 -3.04
CA PRO A 175 16.04 16.15 -4.31
C PRO A 175 16.40 15.29 -5.53
N ALA A 176 17.53 14.59 -5.49
CA ALA A 176 17.97 13.70 -6.56
C ALA A 176 17.04 12.49 -6.74
N LEU A 177 16.62 11.84 -5.66
CA LEU A 177 15.68 10.72 -5.74
C LEU A 177 14.28 11.17 -6.16
N MET A 178 13.82 12.33 -5.68
CA MET A 178 12.56 12.91 -6.14
C MET A 178 12.58 13.24 -7.64
N ALA A 179 13.68 13.78 -8.15
CA ALA A 179 13.84 14.05 -9.57
C ALA A 179 13.81 12.74 -10.39
N ALA A 180 14.52 11.70 -9.94
CA ALA A 180 14.52 10.39 -10.60
C ALA A 180 13.12 9.75 -10.62
N GLN A 181 12.38 9.81 -9.51
CA GLN A 181 11.01 9.28 -9.44
C GLN A 181 10.03 10.10 -10.28
N THR A 182 10.18 11.41 -10.33
CA THR A 182 9.41 12.27 -11.24
C THR A 182 9.66 11.89 -12.70
N ALA A 183 10.91 11.57 -13.07
CA ALA A 183 11.25 11.13 -14.42
C ALA A 183 10.58 9.78 -14.78
N VAL A 184 10.57 8.83 -13.85
CA VAL A 184 9.84 7.54 -14.00
C VAL A 184 8.34 7.78 -14.25
N LEU A 185 7.76 8.78 -13.58
CA LEU A 185 6.35 9.12 -13.71
C LEU A 185 6.05 10.15 -14.82
N SER A 186 7.01 10.48 -15.68
CA SER A 186 6.84 11.51 -16.72
C SER A 186 5.66 11.23 -17.67
N SER A 187 5.43 9.97 -18.05
CA SER A 187 4.27 9.58 -18.87
C SER A 187 2.94 9.70 -18.14
N GLU A 188 2.96 9.88 -16.83
CA GLU A 188 1.78 9.99 -15.94
C GLU A 188 1.71 11.38 -15.27
N ALA A 189 2.44 12.38 -15.75
CA ALA A 189 2.50 13.72 -15.16
C ALA A 189 1.10 14.34 -14.94
N ALA A 190 0.18 14.15 -15.89
CA ALA A 190 -1.20 14.61 -15.77
C ALA A 190 -1.96 13.98 -14.58
N VAL A 191 -1.65 12.72 -14.24
CA VAL A 191 -2.21 12.04 -13.07
C VAL A 191 -1.62 12.63 -11.78
N CYS A 192 -0.31 12.86 -11.74
CA CYS A 192 0.37 13.50 -10.61
C CYS A 192 -0.27 14.86 -10.28
N GLU A 193 -0.36 15.75 -11.26
CA GLU A 193 -1.00 17.07 -11.12
C GLU A 193 -2.47 16.98 -10.72
N PHE A 194 -3.20 15.99 -11.25
CA PHE A 194 -4.59 15.78 -10.89
C PHE A 194 -4.75 15.39 -9.43
N LEU A 195 -3.90 14.51 -8.90
CA LEU A 195 -3.94 14.08 -7.50
C LEU A 195 -3.63 15.25 -6.55
N GLU A 196 -2.65 16.09 -6.90
CA GLU A 196 -2.33 17.30 -6.15
C GLU A 196 -3.48 18.30 -6.12
N ARG A 197 -4.07 18.62 -7.29
CA ARG A 197 -5.25 19.50 -7.38
C ARG A 197 -6.48 18.91 -6.69
N ALA A 198 -6.57 17.58 -6.61
CA ALA A 198 -7.62 16.88 -5.89
C ALA A 198 -7.46 16.95 -4.36
N GLY A 199 -6.37 17.53 -3.86
CA GLY A 199 -6.10 17.79 -2.45
C GLY A 199 -5.43 16.63 -1.72
N LEU A 200 -4.83 15.67 -2.44
CA LEU A 200 -4.08 14.60 -1.79
C LEU A 200 -2.73 15.13 -1.34
N THR A 201 -2.36 14.83 -0.10
CA THR A 201 -1.03 15.13 0.43
C THR A 201 -0.06 13.99 0.16
N LEU A 202 1.21 14.34 -0.02
CA LEU A 202 2.32 13.39 -0.11
C LEU A 202 2.37 12.54 1.17
N SER A 203 2.56 11.25 0.99
CA SER A 203 2.74 10.28 2.07
C SER A 203 3.63 9.14 1.58
N TYR A 204 4.03 8.23 2.46
CA TYR A 204 4.95 7.14 2.13
C TYR A 204 4.35 5.78 2.45
N ARG A 205 4.75 4.78 1.68
CA ARG A 205 4.41 3.37 1.86
C ARG A 205 5.62 2.50 1.58
#